data_AF-A0A5E6ZDA4-F1
#
_entry.id   AF-A0A5E6ZDA4-F1
#
_cell.length_a   1.000
_cell.length_b   1.000
_cell.length_c   1.000
_cell.angle_alpha   90.00
_cell.angle_beta   90.00
_cell.angle_gamma   90.00
#
_symmetry.space_group_name_H-M   'P 1'
#
loop_
_entity.id
_entity.type
_entity.pdbx_description
1 polymer ?
#
loop_
_entity_poly.entity_id
_entity_poly.type
_entity_poly.pdbx_seq_one_letter_code
_entity_poly.pdbx_strand_id
1 'polypeptide(L)'
;MSTINQPDKSSLIFNDTSAISEGELAVSYTVTPLNQTSEPSQVMKVRGKLTRPGGHDDNGEPHHSQLIMSIAPKIISSAIDKDNVAAGALITIGEPHLSNEPAEPPYPNAAAGDQIQVSWGGAFVLSERLTQDQAEGKTPVVVHIDEATIREADDIGEEQRLAAPIALDAVSGSLDPELKTVRIDIPFDEFFAAGQAIQLFWNGTRPELTPYLPQLPLRPITSSEITAGEPLRHYVSGATHLPPINGGELELYYKLLVEDPVLGTMNRVNQTHAIRESIHAEILQIGEPRLGLPEPKVDGVADGALPADTNGTNLTMEYRGTAKGDEVTYHWIGSNTGEASDSVILSSFTAGQPLQFPIKAELIKANEDGTVSASYSIKRATGETSYSDAFEFRVGSAMDLIAPAIMEASGDTLYPLAAKDALTVVVPHYIGMQATDMYTVTWDGTPDRGSQTTILRTVGTVGPKTIELNKTSAVAYNYGQKVRVYYEIYRKNTQTTSESLNLTVQKITNGDVQLPSPIIDGNLGSELDVTNLPPMSELRVAGWPFITHMQRMWLHYYEEDNATPFHTHYNGTQLSDGELDGVQTNTPGSKLKALANGTKLRVEFKVSIDGSTDESTAVTFPVRNYIVKNPV
;
A
#
# COMPACT_ATOMS: atom_id res chain seq x y z
N MET A 1 -39.81 -39.74 -83.40
CA MET A 1 -41.00 -38.99 -83.83
C MET A 1 -42.12 -39.28 -82.85
N SER A 2 -42.59 -38.26 -82.15
CA SER A 2 -43.77 -38.32 -81.28
C SER A 2 -44.67 -37.15 -81.64
N THR A 3 -45.92 -37.45 -81.98
CA THR A 3 -46.93 -36.47 -82.41
C THR A 3 -47.66 -35.95 -81.17
N ILE A 4 -47.70 -34.63 -80.94
CA ILE A 4 -48.47 -34.01 -79.86
C ILE A 4 -49.68 -33.29 -80.48
N ASN A 5 -50.87 -33.61 -80.00
CA ASN A 5 -52.14 -32.99 -80.37
C ASN A 5 -52.78 -32.41 -79.09
N GLN A 6 -52.41 -31.20 -78.67
CA GLN A 6 -53.15 -30.37 -77.70
C GLN A 6 -52.61 -28.91 -77.68
N PRO A 7 -53.46 -27.85 -77.62
CA PRO A 7 -53.03 -26.50 -77.94
C PRO A 7 -52.48 -25.64 -76.78
N ASP A 8 -52.49 -26.10 -75.53
CA ASP A 8 -52.28 -25.21 -74.36
C ASP A 8 -51.27 -25.69 -73.31
N LYS A 9 -50.29 -26.53 -73.69
CA LYS A 9 -49.15 -26.85 -72.81
C LYS A 9 -47.84 -26.81 -73.58
N SER A 10 -47.03 -25.78 -73.34
CA SER A 10 -45.64 -25.67 -73.75
C SER A 10 -44.83 -26.83 -73.18
N SER A 11 -44.68 -27.89 -73.97
CA SER A 11 -43.92 -29.09 -73.61
C SER A 11 -42.64 -29.09 -74.46
N LEU A 12 -41.55 -28.52 -73.94
CA LEU A 12 -40.21 -28.65 -74.53
C LEU A 12 -39.67 -30.05 -74.19
N ILE A 13 -39.74 -30.97 -75.16
CA ILE A 13 -39.10 -32.29 -75.04
C ILE A 13 -37.68 -32.16 -75.63
N PHE A 14 -36.67 -32.15 -74.76
CA PHE A 14 -35.27 -32.28 -75.15
C PHE A 14 -35.01 -33.73 -75.53
N ASN A 15 -34.77 -34.00 -76.82
CA ASN A 15 -34.58 -35.38 -77.31
C ASN A 15 -33.13 -35.87 -77.25
N ASP A 16 -32.18 -35.06 -76.80
CA ASP A 16 -30.81 -35.52 -76.59
C ASP A 16 -30.05 -34.62 -75.61
N THR A 17 -29.83 -35.08 -74.38
CA THR A 17 -28.98 -34.36 -73.40
C THR A 17 -27.50 -34.45 -73.75
N SER A 18 -27.09 -35.30 -74.71
CA SER A 18 -25.69 -35.41 -75.14
C SER A 18 -25.23 -34.27 -76.05
N ALA A 19 -26.15 -33.42 -76.54
CA ALA A 19 -25.84 -32.27 -77.39
C ALA A 19 -25.56 -30.96 -76.61
N ILE A 20 -25.72 -30.96 -75.27
CA ILE A 20 -25.35 -29.81 -74.44
C ILE A 20 -23.86 -29.93 -74.14
N SER A 21 -23.06 -28.98 -74.64
CA SER A 21 -21.64 -28.84 -74.32
C SER A 21 -21.39 -27.57 -73.51
N GLU A 22 -20.27 -27.52 -72.79
CA GLU A 22 -19.83 -26.29 -72.13
C GLU A 22 -19.64 -25.16 -73.16
N GLY A 23 -20.16 -23.96 -72.90
CA GLY A 23 -20.02 -22.79 -73.77
C GLY A 23 -21.33 -22.30 -74.40
N GLU A 24 -21.21 -21.42 -75.41
CA GLU A 24 -22.38 -20.90 -76.12
C GLU A 24 -22.99 -21.97 -77.04
N LEU A 25 -24.29 -22.22 -76.85
CA LEU A 25 -25.11 -23.12 -77.64
C LEU A 25 -26.14 -22.31 -78.39
N ALA A 26 -26.20 -22.49 -79.71
CA ALA A 26 -27.28 -22.00 -80.54
C ALA A 26 -28.43 -23.01 -80.49
N VAL A 27 -29.50 -22.66 -79.76
CA VAL A 27 -30.71 -23.47 -79.65
C VAL A 27 -31.76 -22.91 -80.59
N SER A 28 -32.30 -23.79 -81.44
CA SER A 28 -33.46 -23.50 -82.26
C SER A 28 -34.34 -24.75 -82.30
N TYR A 29 -35.61 -24.57 -82.61
CA TYR A 29 -36.55 -25.65 -82.86
C TYR A 29 -37.14 -25.49 -84.25
N THR A 30 -37.79 -26.53 -84.75
CA THR A 30 -38.54 -26.47 -86.01
C THR A 30 -39.94 -27.00 -85.75
N VAL A 31 -40.95 -26.24 -86.17
CA VAL A 31 -42.35 -26.67 -86.08
C VAL A 31 -42.78 -27.15 -87.45
N THR A 32 -43.36 -28.35 -87.52
CA THR A 32 -44.01 -28.85 -88.75
C THR A 32 -45.52 -28.88 -88.53
N PRO A 33 -46.27 -27.88 -89.02
CA PRO A 33 -47.72 -27.92 -88.97
C PRO A 33 -48.24 -29.08 -89.85
N LEU A 34 -49.37 -29.68 -89.46
CA LEU A 34 -49.93 -30.83 -90.17
C LEU A 34 -50.17 -30.51 -91.66
N ASN A 35 -49.58 -31.30 -92.57
CA ASN A 35 -49.64 -31.13 -94.03
C ASN A 35 -48.98 -29.84 -94.59
N GLN A 36 -48.06 -29.20 -93.85
CA GLN A 36 -47.28 -28.06 -94.33
C GLN A 36 -45.77 -28.29 -94.22
N THR A 37 -45.00 -27.40 -94.83
CA THR A 37 -43.54 -27.37 -94.76
C THR A 37 -43.09 -26.93 -93.36
N SER A 38 -42.00 -27.51 -92.87
CA SER A 38 -41.41 -27.18 -91.56
C SER A 38 -40.90 -25.73 -91.50
N GLU A 39 -41.21 -25.01 -90.42
CA GLU A 39 -40.75 -23.64 -90.15
C GLU A 39 -39.75 -23.61 -88.97
N PRO A 40 -38.51 -23.10 -89.17
CA PRO A 40 -37.53 -22.98 -88.09
C PRO A 40 -37.82 -21.78 -87.17
N SER A 41 -37.48 -21.91 -85.89
CA SER A 41 -37.50 -20.80 -84.93
C SER A 41 -36.32 -19.84 -85.15
N GLN A 42 -36.37 -18.67 -84.51
CA GLN A 42 -35.16 -17.88 -84.29
C GLN A 42 -34.16 -18.68 -83.45
N VAL A 43 -32.86 -18.47 -83.71
CA VAL A 43 -31.77 -19.06 -82.93
C VAL A 43 -31.62 -18.27 -81.63
N MET A 44 -31.84 -18.94 -80.50
CA MET A 44 -31.53 -18.42 -79.17
C MET A 44 -30.13 -18.86 -78.79
N LYS A 45 -29.29 -17.91 -78.39
CA LYS A 45 -28.02 -18.24 -77.74
C LYS A 45 -28.27 -18.52 -76.26
N VAL A 46 -27.91 -19.71 -75.80
CA VAL A 46 -27.91 -20.08 -74.38
C VAL A 46 -26.51 -20.55 -74.00
N ARG A 47 -26.10 -20.35 -72.75
CA ARG A 47 -24.79 -20.85 -72.27
C ARG A 47 -25.01 -22.17 -71.53
N GLY A 48 -24.43 -23.25 -72.05
CA GLY A 48 -24.36 -24.53 -71.34
C GLY A 48 -23.23 -24.45 -70.32
N LYS A 49 -23.58 -24.53 -69.03
CA LYS A 49 -22.60 -24.64 -67.93
C LYS A 49 -22.73 -26.02 -67.30
N LEU A 50 -21.76 -26.88 -67.57
CA LEU A 50 -21.69 -28.27 -67.11
C LEU A 50 -20.60 -28.47 -66.05
N THR A 51 -19.70 -27.49 -65.90
CA THR A 51 -18.70 -27.43 -64.84
C THR A 51 -19.25 -26.77 -63.59
N ARG A 52 -18.98 -27.36 -62.43
CA ARG A 52 -19.41 -26.85 -61.13
C ARG A 52 -18.63 -25.56 -60.80
N PRO A 53 -19.31 -24.41 -60.57
CA PRO A 53 -18.66 -23.22 -60.02
C PRO A 53 -18.00 -23.55 -58.68
N GLY A 54 -16.72 -23.18 -58.51
CA GLY A 54 -15.93 -23.48 -57.32
C GLY A 54 -15.21 -24.83 -57.34
N GLY A 55 -15.67 -25.79 -58.15
CA GLY A 55 -15.13 -27.15 -58.16
C GLY A 55 -15.63 -28.01 -56.99
N HIS A 56 -14.85 -29.02 -56.60
CA HIS A 56 -15.13 -29.80 -55.39
C HIS A 56 -14.50 -29.13 -54.18
N ASP A 57 -15.21 -29.20 -53.06
CA ASP A 57 -14.69 -28.76 -51.77
C ASP A 57 -13.98 -29.93 -51.08
N ASP A 58 -12.69 -29.77 -50.80
CA ASP A 58 -11.76 -30.88 -50.56
C ASP A 58 -11.22 -30.93 -49.12
N ASN A 59 -11.49 -29.91 -48.28
CA ASN A 59 -10.90 -29.78 -46.94
C ASN A 59 -11.91 -29.74 -45.79
N GLY A 60 -13.22 -29.69 -46.08
CA GLY A 60 -14.29 -29.73 -45.05
C GLY A 60 -14.30 -28.51 -44.12
N GLU A 61 -13.61 -27.43 -44.49
CA GLU A 61 -13.64 -26.17 -43.75
C GLU A 61 -14.98 -25.45 -43.99
N PRO A 62 -15.36 -24.49 -43.12
CA PRO A 62 -16.62 -23.75 -43.27
C PRO A 62 -16.73 -22.91 -44.56
N HIS A 63 -15.62 -22.71 -45.27
CA HIS A 63 -15.54 -22.00 -46.55
C HIS A 63 -15.08 -22.94 -47.68
N HIS A 64 -15.48 -22.64 -48.92
CA HIS A 64 -15.07 -23.45 -50.07
C HIS A 64 -13.56 -23.37 -50.29
N SER A 65 -12.87 -24.53 -50.30
CA SER A 65 -11.39 -24.62 -50.28
C SER A 65 -10.66 -23.89 -51.42
N GLN A 66 -11.32 -23.72 -52.56
CA GLN A 66 -10.79 -23.08 -53.78
C GLN A 66 -11.23 -21.62 -53.96
N LEU A 67 -11.87 -21.00 -52.96
CA LEU A 67 -12.28 -19.60 -53.02
C LEU A 67 -11.13 -18.69 -52.57
N ILE A 68 -10.64 -17.84 -53.47
CA ILE A 68 -9.61 -16.85 -53.15
C ILE A 68 -10.27 -15.68 -52.45
N MET A 69 -10.18 -15.61 -51.12
CA MET A 69 -10.82 -14.58 -50.30
C MET A 69 -9.80 -13.84 -49.43
N SER A 70 -9.94 -12.53 -49.34
CA SER A 70 -9.20 -11.69 -48.40
C SER A 70 -10.12 -10.71 -47.70
N ILE A 71 -9.81 -10.46 -46.42
CA ILE A 71 -10.49 -9.45 -45.60
C ILE A 71 -9.54 -8.26 -45.48
N ALA A 72 -10.07 -7.04 -45.56
CA ALA A 72 -9.25 -5.84 -45.45
C ALA A 72 -8.42 -5.84 -44.15
N PRO A 73 -7.10 -5.59 -44.20
CA PRO A 73 -6.22 -5.65 -43.02
C PRO A 73 -6.68 -4.77 -41.86
N LYS A 74 -7.34 -3.64 -42.17
CA LYS A 74 -7.90 -2.74 -41.16
C LYS A 74 -8.93 -3.46 -40.26
N ILE A 75 -9.80 -4.29 -40.84
CA ILE A 75 -10.84 -5.05 -40.10
C ILE A 75 -10.19 -6.16 -39.26
N ILE A 76 -9.08 -6.73 -39.73
CA ILE A 76 -8.31 -7.74 -38.98
C ILE A 76 -7.55 -7.09 -37.81
N SER A 77 -7.08 -5.84 -37.98
CA SER A 77 -6.28 -5.12 -36.97
C SER A 77 -7.08 -4.30 -35.96
N SER A 78 -8.27 -3.82 -36.34
CA SER A 78 -9.22 -3.14 -35.46
C SER A 78 -10.52 -3.91 -35.56
N ALA A 79 -10.93 -4.55 -34.47
CA ALA A 79 -12.22 -5.21 -34.39
C ALA A 79 -13.34 -4.26 -34.87
N ILE A 80 -14.42 -4.82 -35.42
CA ILE A 80 -15.57 -3.99 -35.77
C ILE A 80 -16.21 -3.49 -34.47
N ASP A 81 -16.26 -2.18 -34.29
CA ASP A 81 -16.68 -1.49 -33.05
C ASP A 81 -17.80 -0.47 -33.34
N LYS A 82 -18.33 0.21 -32.32
CA LYS A 82 -19.41 1.20 -32.50
C LYS A 82 -19.03 2.37 -33.44
N ASP A 83 -17.75 2.72 -33.50
CA ASP A 83 -17.24 3.88 -34.22
C ASP A 83 -16.98 3.55 -35.70
N ASN A 84 -16.78 2.27 -36.01
CA ASN A 84 -16.47 1.80 -37.36
C ASN A 84 -17.52 0.87 -37.98
N VAL A 85 -18.48 0.34 -37.22
CA VAL A 85 -19.53 -0.58 -37.72
C VAL A 85 -20.41 0.05 -38.80
N ALA A 86 -20.63 1.36 -38.74
CA ALA A 86 -21.37 2.10 -39.77
C ALA A 86 -20.70 2.05 -41.15
N ALA A 87 -19.39 1.80 -41.23
CA ALA A 87 -18.68 1.61 -42.49
C ALA A 87 -18.89 0.21 -43.09
N GLY A 88 -19.34 -0.76 -42.27
CA GLY A 88 -19.45 -2.17 -42.63
C GLY A 88 -18.11 -2.86 -42.87
N ALA A 89 -18.15 -4.10 -43.35
CA ALA A 89 -16.97 -4.88 -43.70
C ALA A 89 -16.91 -5.12 -45.22
N LEU A 90 -15.73 -4.98 -45.82
CA LEU A 90 -15.51 -5.30 -47.23
C LEU A 90 -14.72 -6.61 -47.34
N ILE A 91 -15.34 -7.60 -47.98
CA ILE A 91 -14.74 -8.88 -48.33
C ILE A 91 -14.35 -8.83 -49.79
N THR A 92 -13.06 -9.04 -50.09
CA THR A 92 -12.54 -9.05 -51.45
C THR A 92 -12.34 -10.49 -51.88
N ILE A 93 -12.92 -10.87 -53.02
CA ILE A 93 -12.83 -12.20 -53.60
C ILE A 93 -12.12 -12.11 -54.95
N GLY A 94 -11.08 -12.94 -55.12
CA GLY A 94 -10.05 -12.80 -56.13
C GLY A 94 -8.94 -11.83 -55.69
N GLU A 95 -7.74 -11.99 -56.26
CA GLU A 95 -6.65 -11.04 -56.02
C GLU A 95 -6.81 -9.78 -56.87
N PRO A 96 -6.29 -8.62 -56.43
CA PRO A 96 -6.19 -7.45 -57.29
C PRO A 96 -5.25 -7.75 -58.47
N HIS A 97 -5.75 -7.67 -59.70
CA HIS A 97 -4.93 -7.88 -60.89
C HIS A 97 -3.80 -6.84 -60.95
N LEU A 98 -2.56 -7.28 -60.76
CA LEU A 98 -1.37 -6.47 -61.02
C LEU A 98 -1.09 -6.47 -62.53
N SER A 99 -0.74 -5.33 -63.12
CA SER A 99 -0.68 -5.15 -64.59
C SER A 99 0.27 -6.11 -65.35
N ASN A 100 1.07 -6.91 -64.64
CA ASN A 100 2.13 -7.75 -65.17
C ASN A 100 1.97 -9.25 -64.87
N GLU A 101 0.89 -9.67 -64.18
CA GLU A 101 0.58 -11.07 -63.90
C GLU A 101 -0.66 -11.51 -64.71
N PRO A 102 -0.79 -12.80 -65.08
CA PRO A 102 -2.00 -13.30 -65.71
C PRO A 102 -3.20 -13.21 -64.76
N ALA A 103 -4.35 -12.79 -65.29
CA ALA A 103 -5.60 -12.74 -64.54
C ALA A 103 -6.00 -14.14 -64.03
N GLU A 104 -6.14 -14.30 -62.72
CA GLU A 104 -6.60 -15.54 -62.11
C GLU A 104 -8.06 -15.41 -61.64
N PRO A 105 -8.97 -16.30 -62.09
CA PRO A 105 -10.35 -16.31 -61.63
C PRO A 105 -10.47 -16.41 -60.09
N PRO A 106 -11.49 -15.80 -59.47
CA PRO A 106 -11.69 -15.82 -58.01
C PRO A 106 -11.89 -17.22 -57.42
N TYR A 107 -12.27 -18.18 -58.27
CA TYR A 107 -12.39 -19.61 -57.96
C TYR A 107 -12.47 -20.42 -59.28
N PRO A 108 -12.23 -21.75 -59.25
CA PRO A 108 -12.31 -22.60 -60.43
C PRO A 108 -13.67 -22.57 -61.12
N ASN A 109 -13.69 -22.53 -62.46
CA ASN A 109 -14.90 -22.48 -63.29
C ASN A 109 -15.83 -21.28 -63.01
N ALA A 110 -15.27 -20.16 -62.55
CA ALA A 110 -16.01 -18.90 -62.46
C ALA A 110 -16.57 -18.49 -63.82
N ALA A 111 -17.84 -18.07 -63.84
CA ALA A 111 -18.49 -17.56 -65.04
C ALA A 111 -19.32 -16.31 -64.72
N ALA A 112 -19.45 -15.43 -65.72
CA ALA A 112 -20.39 -14.32 -65.64
C ALA A 112 -21.80 -14.85 -65.32
N GLY A 113 -22.46 -14.21 -64.35
CA GLY A 113 -23.76 -14.62 -63.83
C GLY A 113 -23.71 -15.57 -62.62
N ASP A 114 -22.53 -16.06 -62.23
CA ASP A 114 -22.38 -16.73 -60.93
C ASP A 114 -22.69 -15.75 -59.78
N GLN A 115 -23.08 -16.28 -58.62
CA GLN A 115 -23.34 -15.48 -57.43
C GLN A 115 -22.68 -16.15 -56.23
N ILE A 116 -21.95 -15.37 -55.44
CA ILE A 116 -21.21 -15.86 -54.29
C ILE A 116 -22.06 -15.62 -53.03
N GLN A 117 -22.08 -16.57 -52.12
CA GLN A 117 -22.72 -16.46 -50.81
C GLN A 117 -21.64 -16.40 -49.74
N VAL A 118 -21.58 -15.29 -49.02
CA VAL A 118 -20.68 -15.08 -47.87
C VAL A 118 -21.47 -15.31 -46.60
N SER A 119 -20.88 -16.02 -45.64
CA SER A 119 -21.43 -16.20 -44.29
C SER A 119 -20.66 -15.33 -43.30
N TRP A 120 -21.34 -14.45 -42.58
CA TRP A 120 -20.78 -13.60 -41.52
C TRP A 120 -21.53 -13.85 -40.22
N GLY A 121 -20.88 -14.43 -39.20
CA GLY A 121 -21.52 -14.82 -37.93
C GLY A 121 -22.80 -15.68 -38.07
N GLY A 122 -22.95 -16.40 -39.19
CA GLY A 122 -24.14 -17.21 -39.52
C GLY A 122 -25.19 -16.51 -40.40
N ALA A 123 -25.08 -15.20 -40.62
CA ALA A 123 -25.90 -14.46 -41.59
C ALA A 123 -25.33 -14.57 -43.00
N PHE A 124 -26.19 -14.69 -44.02
CA PHE A 124 -25.77 -14.88 -45.41
C PHE A 124 -25.94 -13.61 -46.24
N VAL A 125 -24.85 -13.13 -46.85
CA VAL A 125 -24.82 -12.02 -47.80
C VAL A 125 -24.48 -12.54 -49.19
N LEU A 126 -25.31 -12.21 -50.18
CA LEU A 126 -25.05 -12.56 -51.57
C LEU A 126 -24.29 -11.44 -52.29
N SER A 127 -23.28 -11.80 -53.07
CA SER A 127 -22.65 -10.87 -54.01
C SER A 127 -23.63 -10.46 -55.11
N GLU A 128 -23.31 -9.40 -55.84
CA GLU A 128 -23.88 -9.22 -57.17
C GLU A 128 -23.48 -10.38 -58.10
N ARG A 129 -24.23 -10.55 -59.18
CA ARG A 129 -23.92 -11.53 -60.23
C ARG A 129 -22.60 -11.15 -60.89
N LEU A 130 -21.65 -12.07 -60.98
CA LEU A 130 -20.33 -11.80 -61.52
C LEU A 130 -20.42 -11.23 -62.94
N THR A 131 -19.63 -10.19 -63.21
CA THR A 131 -19.38 -9.73 -64.57
C THR A 131 -18.38 -10.66 -65.28
N GLN A 132 -18.23 -10.51 -66.60
CA GLN A 132 -17.24 -11.27 -67.35
C GLN A 132 -15.80 -10.96 -66.88
N ASP A 133 -15.49 -9.69 -66.58
CA ASP A 133 -14.17 -9.30 -66.11
C ASP A 133 -13.87 -9.83 -64.69
N GLN A 134 -14.89 -9.91 -63.82
CA GLN A 134 -14.75 -10.54 -62.50
C GLN A 134 -14.56 -12.06 -62.59
N ALA A 135 -15.31 -12.74 -63.46
CA ALA A 135 -15.17 -14.18 -63.67
C ALA A 135 -13.79 -14.55 -64.26
N GLU A 136 -13.21 -13.66 -65.07
CA GLU A 136 -11.86 -13.83 -65.63
C GLU A 136 -10.73 -13.37 -64.69
N GLY A 137 -11.05 -12.83 -63.50
CA GLY A 137 -10.03 -12.38 -62.55
C GLY A 137 -9.37 -11.03 -62.89
N LYS A 138 -9.91 -10.27 -63.85
CA LYS A 138 -9.39 -8.95 -64.23
C LYS A 138 -9.71 -7.87 -63.20
N THR A 139 -10.81 -8.03 -62.48
CA THR A 139 -11.24 -7.15 -61.40
C THR A 139 -11.75 -7.99 -60.23
N PRO A 140 -11.46 -7.61 -58.98
CA PRO A 140 -11.96 -8.36 -57.83
C PRO A 140 -13.48 -8.21 -57.66
N VAL A 141 -14.09 -9.19 -57.00
CA VAL A 141 -15.47 -9.10 -56.50
C VAL A 141 -15.42 -8.55 -55.07
N VAL A 142 -16.18 -7.50 -54.79
CA VAL A 142 -16.27 -6.92 -53.45
C VAL A 142 -17.66 -7.18 -52.90
N VAL A 143 -17.73 -7.87 -51.76
CA VAL A 143 -18.98 -8.07 -51.01
C VAL A 143 -18.95 -7.16 -49.80
N HIS A 144 -19.93 -6.26 -49.70
CA HIS A 144 -20.10 -5.38 -48.55
C HIS A 144 -21.05 -6.03 -47.55
N ILE A 145 -20.56 -6.25 -46.33
CA ILE A 145 -21.36 -6.67 -45.19
C ILE A 145 -21.78 -5.39 -44.48
N ASP A 146 -23.08 -5.09 -44.51
CA ASP A 146 -23.61 -3.88 -43.92
C ASP A 146 -23.69 -3.95 -42.39
N GLU A 147 -23.87 -2.78 -41.77
CA GLU A 147 -24.02 -2.64 -40.32
C GLU A 147 -25.15 -3.52 -39.77
N ALA A 148 -26.27 -3.63 -40.49
CA ALA A 148 -27.42 -4.41 -40.04
C ALA A 148 -27.07 -5.90 -39.92
N THR A 149 -26.36 -6.44 -40.91
CA THR A 149 -25.89 -7.83 -40.94
C THR A 149 -24.84 -8.08 -39.85
N ILE A 150 -23.90 -7.15 -39.64
CA ILE A 150 -22.88 -7.27 -38.57
C ILE A 150 -23.54 -7.25 -37.19
N ARG A 151 -24.54 -6.40 -37.00
CA ARG A 151 -25.33 -6.31 -35.75
C ARG A 151 -26.17 -7.57 -35.52
N GLU A 152 -26.78 -8.12 -36.57
CA GLU A 152 -27.55 -9.37 -36.49
C GLU A 152 -26.65 -10.57 -36.10
N ALA A 153 -25.39 -10.53 -36.53
CA ALA A 153 -24.37 -11.53 -36.22
C ALA A 153 -23.75 -11.40 -34.80
N ASP A 154 -24.12 -10.38 -34.01
CA ASP A 154 -23.56 -10.07 -32.68
C ASP A 154 -22.01 -9.94 -32.66
N ASP A 155 -21.42 -9.52 -33.78
CA ASP A 155 -19.96 -9.58 -34.03
C ASP A 155 -19.27 -8.20 -33.85
N ILE A 156 -19.75 -7.41 -32.88
CA ILE A 156 -19.14 -6.12 -32.51
C ILE A 156 -18.14 -6.37 -31.39
N GLY A 157 -16.86 -6.32 -31.73
CA GLY A 157 -15.75 -6.59 -30.82
C GLY A 157 -15.51 -5.48 -29.79
N GLU A 158 -15.31 -5.93 -28.56
CA GLU A 158 -14.68 -5.24 -27.42
C GLU A 158 -15.40 -4.10 -26.67
N GLU A 159 -16.59 -3.62 -27.07
CA GLU A 159 -17.36 -2.64 -26.26
C GLU A 159 -18.68 -3.15 -25.65
N GLN A 160 -18.83 -4.47 -25.46
CA GLN A 160 -19.99 -5.05 -24.75
C GLN A 160 -19.63 -5.94 -23.55
N ARG A 161 -18.46 -5.76 -22.92
CA ARG A 161 -18.20 -6.36 -21.60
C ARG A 161 -18.82 -5.49 -20.52
N LEU A 162 -19.66 -6.10 -19.69
CA LEU A 162 -20.22 -5.45 -18.51
C LEU A 162 -19.07 -4.98 -17.59
N ALA A 163 -19.20 -3.83 -16.94
CA ALA A 163 -18.14 -3.31 -16.07
C ALA A 163 -17.83 -4.26 -14.90
N ALA A 164 -16.59 -4.24 -14.39
CA ALA A 164 -16.20 -5.09 -13.27
C ALA A 164 -16.99 -4.76 -11.98
N PRO A 165 -17.25 -5.76 -11.11
CA PRO A 165 -17.81 -5.48 -9.79
C PRO A 165 -16.79 -4.76 -8.90
N ILE A 166 -17.27 -3.95 -7.97
CA ILE A 166 -16.46 -3.13 -7.07
C ILE A 166 -16.68 -3.61 -5.63
N ALA A 167 -15.64 -4.08 -4.95
CA ALA A 167 -15.69 -4.38 -3.52
C ALA A 167 -15.48 -3.08 -2.71
N LEU A 168 -16.53 -2.59 -2.07
CA LEU A 168 -16.54 -1.28 -1.42
C LEU A 168 -15.84 -1.24 -0.06
N ASP A 169 -15.59 -2.42 0.50
CA ASP A 169 -14.89 -2.57 1.78
C ASP A 169 -13.38 -2.75 1.60
N ALA A 170 -12.89 -2.78 0.35
CA ALA A 170 -11.48 -2.93 0.05
C ALA A 170 -10.73 -1.62 0.35
N VAL A 171 -9.61 -1.72 1.06
CA VAL A 171 -8.71 -0.61 1.39
C VAL A 171 -7.32 -0.98 0.93
N SER A 172 -6.70 -0.13 0.10
CA SER A 172 -5.37 -0.37 -0.48
C SER A 172 -5.23 -1.76 -1.12
N GLY A 173 -6.24 -2.17 -1.88
CA GLY A 173 -6.27 -3.47 -2.57
C GLY A 173 -6.45 -4.69 -1.66
N SER A 174 -6.84 -4.50 -0.39
CA SER A 174 -7.06 -5.60 0.55
C SER A 174 -8.43 -5.54 1.22
N LEU A 175 -9.00 -6.71 1.54
CA LEU A 175 -10.19 -6.84 2.37
C LEU A 175 -9.82 -7.38 3.76
N ASP A 176 -10.38 -6.76 4.80
CA ASP A 176 -10.25 -7.23 6.17
C ASP A 176 -10.93 -8.61 6.33
N PRO A 177 -10.21 -9.67 6.74
CA PRO A 177 -10.73 -11.01 6.86
C PRO A 177 -11.81 -11.16 7.95
N GLU A 178 -11.95 -10.20 8.86
CA GLU A 178 -12.95 -10.18 9.92
C GLU A 178 -14.27 -9.50 9.53
N LEU A 179 -14.37 -8.95 8.31
CA LEU A 179 -15.62 -8.35 7.82
C LEU A 179 -16.77 -9.36 7.90
N LYS A 180 -17.84 -8.97 8.60
CA LYS A 180 -19.04 -9.82 8.69
C LYS A 180 -19.76 -9.93 7.35
N THR A 181 -19.69 -8.89 6.52
CA THR A 181 -20.35 -8.79 5.23
C THR A 181 -19.47 -7.98 4.30
N VAL A 182 -19.34 -8.44 3.05
CA VAL A 182 -18.66 -7.71 1.98
C VAL A 182 -19.72 -7.12 1.06
N ARG A 183 -19.63 -5.81 0.83
CA ARG A 183 -20.51 -5.02 -0.03
C ARG A 183 -19.87 -4.93 -1.40
N ILE A 184 -20.57 -5.48 -2.39
CA ILE A 184 -20.11 -5.49 -3.78
C ILE A 184 -21.11 -4.68 -4.60
N ASP A 185 -20.62 -3.69 -5.33
CA ASP A 185 -21.40 -3.00 -6.33
C ASP A 185 -21.17 -3.59 -7.71
N ILE A 186 -22.26 -3.84 -8.40
CA ILE A 186 -22.25 -4.10 -9.83
C ILE A 186 -22.67 -2.80 -10.52
N PRO A 187 -21.78 -2.15 -11.29
CA PRO A 187 -22.13 -0.91 -11.99
C PRO A 187 -23.37 -1.11 -12.85
N PHE A 188 -24.25 -0.09 -12.87
CA PHE A 188 -25.46 -0.15 -13.67
C PHE A 188 -25.10 -0.18 -15.16
N ASP A 189 -25.86 -0.94 -15.94
CA ASP A 189 -25.70 -1.08 -17.37
C ASP A 189 -27.07 -1.06 -18.06
N GLU A 190 -27.16 -0.42 -19.23
CA GLU A 190 -28.42 -0.28 -19.99
C GLU A 190 -28.99 -1.62 -20.47
N PHE A 191 -28.19 -2.68 -20.55
CA PHE A 191 -28.64 -4.04 -20.89
C PHE A 191 -29.35 -4.74 -19.72
N PHE A 192 -29.32 -4.18 -18.52
CA PHE A 192 -30.04 -4.75 -17.38
C PHE A 192 -31.54 -4.55 -17.54
N ALA A 193 -32.28 -5.65 -17.36
CA ALA A 193 -33.72 -5.68 -17.38
C ALA A 193 -34.28 -6.34 -16.12
N ALA A 194 -35.43 -5.85 -15.68
CA ALA A 194 -36.13 -6.42 -14.54
C ALA A 194 -36.51 -7.88 -14.83
N GLY A 195 -36.27 -8.76 -13.88
CA GLY A 195 -36.48 -10.22 -14.03
C GLY A 195 -35.23 -11.00 -14.44
N GLN A 196 -34.19 -10.34 -14.93
CA GLN A 196 -32.87 -10.97 -15.10
C GLN A 196 -32.22 -11.24 -13.74
N ALA A 197 -31.15 -12.03 -13.74
CA ALA A 197 -30.37 -12.31 -12.54
C ALA A 197 -28.87 -12.22 -12.80
N ILE A 198 -28.12 -11.86 -11.77
CA ILE A 198 -26.66 -11.79 -11.78
C ILE A 198 -26.10 -12.95 -10.97
N GLN A 199 -25.18 -13.68 -11.59
CA GLN A 199 -24.35 -14.69 -10.93
C GLN A 199 -22.99 -14.07 -10.63
N LEU A 200 -22.73 -13.77 -9.35
CA LEU A 200 -21.43 -13.29 -8.90
C LEU A 200 -20.47 -14.48 -8.69
N PHE A 201 -19.25 -14.33 -9.19
CA PHE A 201 -18.14 -15.25 -8.98
C PHE A 201 -17.19 -14.70 -7.93
N TRP A 202 -16.95 -15.51 -6.90
CA TRP A 202 -15.99 -15.27 -5.84
C TRP A 202 -14.83 -16.23 -6.03
N ASN A 203 -13.80 -15.78 -6.77
CA ASN A 203 -12.66 -16.61 -7.13
C ASN A 203 -11.53 -16.39 -6.13
N GLY A 204 -11.58 -17.13 -5.01
CA GLY A 204 -10.57 -17.03 -3.96
C GLY A 204 -9.40 -17.97 -4.20
N THR A 205 -8.18 -17.52 -3.89
CA THR A 205 -6.97 -18.35 -3.82
C THR A 205 -6.49 -18.37 -2.37
N ARG A 206 -6.32 -19.55 -1.79
CA ARG A 206 -5.85 -19.71 -0.40
C ARG A 206 -4.33 -19.47 -0.31
N PRO A 207 -3.77 -19.23 0.89
CA PRO A 207 -2.32 -19.03 1.06
C PRO A 207 -1.45 -20.16 0.50
N GLU A 208 -1.94 -21.40 0.54
CA GLU A 208 -1.29 -22.59 -0.02
C GLU A 208 -1.53 -22.78 -1.54
N LEU A 209 -2.04 -21.75 -2.22
CA LEU A 209 -2.30 -21.68 -3.67
C LEU A 209 -3.40 -22.61 -4.18
N THR A 210 -4.27 -23.11 -3.30
CA THR A 210 -5.45 -23.89 -3.72
C THR A 210 -6.69 -23.00 -3.88
N PRO A 211 -7.58 -23.29 -4.84
CA PRO A 211 -8.74 -22.45 -5.11
C PRO A 211 -9.85 -22.62 -4.05
N TYR A 212 -10.60 -21.55 -3.81
CA TYR A 212 -11.82 -21.49 -3.02
C TYR A 212 -12.92 -20.81 -3.84
N LEU A 213 -13.82 -21.63 -4.39
CA LEU A 213 -14.84 -21.22 -5.36
C LEU A 213 -16.25 -21.51 -4.82
N PRO A 214 -16.77 -20.74 -3.84
CA PRO A 214 -18.12 -20.96 -3.33
C PRO A 214 -19.17 -20.64 -4.40
N GLN A 215 -20.25 -21.41 -4.42
CA GLN A 215 -21.43 -21.06 -5.21
C GLN A 215 -22.27 -20.05 -4.43
N LEU A 216 -22.40 -18.83 -4.97
CA LEU A 216 -23.18 -17.77 -4.36
C LEU A 216 -24.63 -17.78 -4.86
N PRO A 217 -25.60 -17.32 -4.06
CA PRO A 217 -26.98 -17.14 -4.51
C PRO A 217 -27.08 -16.17 -5.68
N LEU A 218 -27.99 -16.45 -6.63
CA LEU A 218 -28.28 -15.52 -7.72
C LEU A 218 -28.91 -14.23 -7.18
N ARG A 219 -28.49 -13.09 -7.72
CA ARG A 219 -29.03 -11.78 -7.40
C ARG A 219 -30.04 -11.36 -8.47
N PRO A 220 -31.36 -11.35 -8.19
CA PRO A 220 -32.35 -10.86 -9.17
C PRO A 220 -32.23 -9.35 -9.37
N ILE A 221 -32.61 -8.88 -10.56
CA ILE A 221 -32.72 -7.45 -10.89
C ILE A 221 -34.20 -7.05 -10.83
N THR A 222 -34.52 -6.08 -9.97
CA THR A 222 -35.89 -5.63 -9.72
C THR A 222 -36.28 -4.43 -10.59
N SER A 223 -37.58 -4.23 -10.83
CA SER A 223 -38.08 -3.08 -11.60
C SER A 223 -37.71 -1.73 -10.97
N SER A 224 -37.66 -1.65 -9.64
CA SER A 224 -37.25 -0.43 -8.94
C SER A 224 -35.78 -0.08 -9.19
N GLU A 225 -34.90 -1.07 -9.28
CA GLU A 225 -33.47 -0.84 -9.56
C GLU A 225 -33.25 -0.37 -11.00
N ILE A 226 -33.95 -0.97 -11.97
CA ILE A 226 -33.92 -0.47 -13.37
C ILE A 226 -34.41 0.96 -13.47
N THR A 227 -35.44 1.32 -12.70
CA THR A 227 -35.97 2.69 -12.70
C THR A 227 -35.01 3.69 -12.05
N ALA A 228 -34.24 3.26 -11.05
CA ALA A 228 -33.26 4.09 -10.36
C ALA A 228 -32.03 4.35 -11.24
N GLY A 229 -31.59 3.37 -12.03
CA GLY A 229 -30.38 3.49 -12.84
C GLY A 229 -29.08 3.54 -12.02
N GLU A 230 -29.12 3.10 -10.77
CA GLU A 230 -28.01 3.14 -9.82
C GLU A 230 -27.30 1.77 -9.73
N PRO A 231 -26.03 1.72 -9.26
CA PRO A 231 -25.32 0.47 -9.07
C PRO A 231 -26.09 -0.58 -8.25
N LEU A 232 -26.02 -1.81 -8.72
CA LEU A 232 -26.73 -2.95 -8.15
C LEU A 232 -25.92 -3.54 -6.99
N ARG A 233 -26.26 -3.14 -5.75
CA ARG A 233 -25.56 -3.64 -4.56
C ARG A 233 -25.86 -5.11 -4.25
N HIS A 234 -24.81 -5.89 -4.01
CA HIS A 234 -24.85 -7.27 -3.55
C HIS A 234 -24.11 -7.42 -2.22
N TYR A 235 -24.62 -8.28 -1.34
CA TYR A 235 -24.05 -8.52 -0.01
C TYR A 235 -23.61 -9.97 0.09
N VAL A 236 -22.31 -10.20 0.30
CA VAL A 236 -21.74 -11.54 0.48
C VAL A 236 -21.35 -11.73 1.95
N SER A 237 -21.57 -12.92 2.50
CA SER A 237 -21.20 -13.24 3.90
C SER A 237 -19.68 -13.28 4.06
N GLY A 238 -19.08 -12.18 4.52
CA GLY A 238 -17.65 -12.08 4.76
C GLY A 238 -17.19 -13.08 5.82
N ALA A 239 -17.95 -13.23 6.91
CA ALA A 239 -17.67 -14.20 7.98
C ALA A 239 -17.63 -15.67 7.49
N THR A 240 -18.22 -15.98 6.34
CA THR A 240 -18.19 -17.32 5.73
C THR A 240 -17.09 -17.43 4.68
N HIS A 241 -16.88 -16.40 3.86
CA HIS A 241 -16.08 -16.51 2.65
C HIS A 241 -14.68 -15.88 2.72
N LEU A 242 -14.41 -14.98 3.67
CA LEU A 242 -13.07 -14.39 3.86
C LEU A 242 -12.12 -15.25 4.69
N PRO A 243 -12.51 -15.83 5.86
CA PRO A 243 -11.59 -16.63 6.67
C PRO A 243 -10.89 -17.78 5.93
N PRO A 244 -11.56 -18.53 5.02
CA PRO A 244 -10.92 -19.61 4.26
C PRO A 244 -9.76 -19.17 3.35
N ILE A 245 -9.74 -17.89 2.95
CA ILE A 245 -8.75 -17.31 2.03
C ILE A 245 -7.92 -16.21 2.70
N ASN A 246 -7.94 -16.11 4.03
CA ASN A 246 -7.11 -15.16 4.76
C ASN A 246 -5.62 -15.41 4.52
N GLY A 247 -4.89 -14.38 4.09
CA GLY A 247 -3.50 -14.43 3.61
C GLY A 247 -3.36 -14.81 2.13
N GLY A 248 -4.49 -14.98 1.43
CA GLY A 248 -4.57 -15.30 0.01
C GLY A 248 -5.13 -14.15 -0.82
N GLU A 249 -5.72 -14.48 -1.97
CA GLU A 249 -6.19 -13.53 -2.98
C GLU A 249 -7.67 -13.76 -3.32
N LEU A 250 -8.32 -12.72 -3.85
CA LEU A 250 -9.71 -12.76 -4.30
C LEU A 250 -9.86 -11.99 -5.60
N GLU A 251 -10.34 -12.68 -6.63
CA GLU A 251 -10.78 -12.08 -7.89
C GLU A 251 -12.31 -12.13 -7.97
N LEU A 252 -12.93 -11.02 -8.37
CA LEU A 252 -14.38 -10.89 -8.47
C LEU A 252 -14.79 -10.60 -9.92
N TYR A 253 -15.81 -11.30 -10.41
CA TYR A 253 -16.46 -10.99 -11.68
C TYR A 253 -17.90 -11.50 -11.63
N TYR A 254 -18.73 -11.15 -12.59
CA TYR A 254 -20.11 -11.66 -12.64
C TYR A 254 -20.56 -11.99 -14.05
N LYS A 255 -21.66 -12.76 -14.10
CA LYS A 255 -22.38 -13.10 -15.33
C LYS A 255 -23.81 -12.61 -15.23
N LEU A 256 -24.27 -11.86 -16.23
CA LEU A 256 -25.67 -11.56 -16.43
C LEU A 256 -26.34 -12.76 -17.09
N LEU A 257 -27.39 -13.27 -16.43
CA LEU A 257 -28.19 -14.38 -16.92
C LEU A 257 -29.43 -13.81 -17.63
N VAL A 258 -29.48 -14.03 -18.95
CA VAL A 258 -30.60 -13.61 -19.81
C VAL A 258 -31.44 -14.82 -20.18
N GLU A 259 -32.77 -14.69 -20.08
CA GLU A 259 -33.71 -15.68 -20.59
C GLU A 259 -33.77 -15.55 -22.12
N ASP A 260 -33.37 -16.61 -22.85
CA ASP A 260 -33.40 -16.62 -24.31
C ASP A 260 -34.74 -17.20 -24.82
N PRO A 261 -35.58 -16.41 -25.55
CA PRO A 261 -36.84 -16.90 -26.09
C PRO A 261 -36.67 -17.90 -27.25
N VAL A 262 -35.52 -17.93 -27.93
CA VAL A 262 -35.29 -18.67 -29.20
C VAL A 262 -34.80 -20.10 -28.96
N LEU A 263 -34.14 -20.36 -27.84
CA LEU A 263 -33.58 -21.68 -27.49
C LEU A 263 -34.60 -22.75 -27.08
N GLY A 264 -35.87 -22.38 -26.88
CA GLY A 264 -36.94 -23.33 -26.57
C GLY A 264 -37.25 -24.36 -27.68
N THR A 265 -36.65 -24.22 -28.88
CA THR A 265 -36.90 -25.07 -30.04
C THR A 265 -35.76 -26.03 -30.43
N MET A 266 -34.60 -26.00 -29.76
CA MET A 266 -33.48 -26.89 -30.06
C MET A 266 -33.36 -28.05 -29.04
N ASN A 267 -33.23 -29.27 -29.57
CA ASN A 267 -33.23 -30.53 -28.83
C ASN A 267 -31.99 -30.73 -27.91
N ARG A 268 -32.27 -31.03 -26.63
CA ARG A 268 -31.56 -31.88 -25.64
C ARG A 268 -30.02 -31.85 -25.44
N VAL A 269 -29.24 -30.95 -26.03
CA VAL A 269 -27.86 -30.71 -25.55
C VAL A 269 -27.54 -29.21 -25.68
N ASN A 270 -27.51 -28.51 -24.53
CA ASN A 270 -27.16 -27.10 -24.28
C ASN A 270 -28.36 -26.20 -23.87
N GLN A 271 -28.61 -26.13 -22.56
CA GLN A 271 -29.26 -24.98 -21.90
C GLN A 271 -28.28 -23.79 -21.84
N THR A 272 -27.79 -23.31 -22.97
CA THR A 272 -26.94 -22.12 -23.01
C THR A 272 -27.80 -20.87 -23.04
N HIS A 273 -28.30 -20.43 -21.88
CA HIS A 273 -28.75 -19.04 -21.70
C HIS A 273 -27.67 -18.12 -22.27
N ALA A 274 -28.04 -17.04 -22.96
CA ALA A 274 -27.06 -16.03 -23.35
C ALA A 274 -26.41 -15.47 -22.07
N ILE A 275 -25.12 -15.75 -21.88
CA ILE A 275 -24.33 -15.36 -20.70
C ILE A 275 -23.44 -14.20 -21.14
N ARG A 276 -23.64 -13.02 -20.54
CA ARG A 276 -22.72 -11.87 -20.68
C ARG A 276 -21.85 -11.78 -19.43
N GLU A 277 -20.54 -11.93 -19.59
CA GLU A 277 -19.56 -11.86 -18.51
C GLU A 277 -19.03 -10.42 -18.35
N SER A 278 -18.73 -10.04 -17.10
CA SER A 278 -18.11 -8.76 -16.81
C SER A 278 -16.61 -8.76 -17.10
N ILE A 279 -16.01 -7.57 -17.06
CA ILE A 279 -14.58 -7.43 -16.77
C ILE A 279 -14.31 -8.01 -15.37
N HIS A 280 -13.16 -8.64 -15.17
CA HIS A 280 -12.74 -9.09 -13.85
C HIS A 280 -12.22 -7.90 -13.05
N ALA A 281 -12.62 -7.82 -11.78
CA ALA A 281 -12.10 -6.84 -10.84
C ALA A 281 -10.60 -7.08 -10.63
N GLU A 282 -9.89 -6.03 -10.20
CA GLU A 282 -8.51 -6.19 -9.74
C GLU A 282 -8.43 -7.22 -8.61
N ILE A 283 -7.36 -8.03 -8.61
CA ILE A 283 -7.16 -9.07 -7.62
C ILE A 283 -6.91 -8.41 -6.27
N LEU A 284 -7.78 -8.70 -5.30
CA LEU A 284 -7.69 -8.22 -3.93
C LEU A 284 -6.86 -9.18 -3.09
N GLN A 285 -6.07 -8.67 -2.16
CA GLN A 285 -5.50 -9.47 -1.07
C GLN A 285 -6.54 -9.63 0.04
N ILE A 286 -6.46 -10.71 0.81
CA ILE A 286 -7.29 -10.89 2.01
C ILE A 286 -6.37 -10.89 3.23
N GLY A 287 -6.55 -9.94 4.15
CA GLY A 287 -5.65 -9.73 5.27
C GLY A 287 -4.89 -8.40 5.19
N GLU A 288 -3.65 -8.41 5.68
CA GLU A 288 -2.79 -7.22 5.62
C GLU A 288 -2.48 -6.83 4.16
N PRO A 289 -2.63 -5.55 3.76
CA PRO A 289 -2.26 -5.10 2.43
C PRO A 289 -0.78 -5.35 2.13
N ARG A 290 -0.45 -5.75 0.90
CA ARG A 290 0.94 -5.75 0.44
C ARG A 290 1.35 -4.35 0.04
N LEU A 291 1.86 -3.60 1.01
CA LEU A 291 2.40 -2.26 0.80
C LEU A 291 3.85 -2.40 0.29
N GLY A 292 4.10 -1.87 -0.91
CA GLY A 292 5.40 -2.01 -1.60
C GLY A 292 6.01 -0.67 -1.99
N LEU A 293 5.29 0.43 -1.77
CA LEU A 293 5.70 1.78 -2.12
C LEU A 293 5.92 2.61 -0.84
N PRO A 294 6.92 3.51 -0.82
CA PRO A 294 7.21 4.34 0.36
C PRO A 294 6.05 5.31 0.67
N GLU A 295 5.95 5.76 1.92
CA GLU A 295 5.00 6.80 2.32
C GLU A 295 5.15 8.09 1.48
N PRO A 296 4.05 8.81 1.20
CA PRO A 296 4.15 10.15 0.64
C PRO A 296 4.64 11.16 1.70
N LYS A 297 5.19 12.27 1.22
CA LYS A 297 5.53 13.43 2.06
C LYS A 297 4.44 14.48 1.95
N VAL A 298 4.00 15.06 3.06
CA VAL A 298 3.06 16.20 3.07
C VAL A 298 3.77 17.45 3.60
N ASP A 299 3.78 18.52 2.80
CA ASP A 299 4.44 19.78 3.18
C ASP A 299 3.71 20.46 4.37
N GLY A 300 4.48 21.09 5.25
CA GLY A 300 3.94 21.85 6.39
C GLY A 300 3.52 21.01 7.60
N VAL A 301 3.61 19.68 7.53
CA VAL A 301 3.45 18.82 8.72
C VAL A 301 4.68 18.95 9.60
N ALA A 302 4.50 19.43 10.83
CA ALA A 302 5.53 19.53 11.85
C ALA A 302 5.02 18.92 13.15
N ASP A 303 5.85 18.14 13.83
CA ASP A 303 5.49 17.43 15.08
C ASP A 303 4.19 16.61 14.96
N GLY A 304 3.94 16.09 13.74
CA GLY A 304 2.78 15.30 13.34
C GLY A 304 1.46 16.07 13.23
N ALA A 305 1.50 17.38 13.08
CA ALA A 305 0.32 18.20 12.83
C ALA A 305 0.51 19.14 11.63
N LEU A 306 -0.57 19.32 10.86
CA LEU A 306 -0.73 20.34 9.85
C LEU A 306 -1.68 21.43 10.38
N PRO A 307 -1.29 22.71 10.44
CA PRO A 307 -2.19 23.77 10.90
C PRO A 307 -3.50 23.80 10.08
N ALA A 308 -4.65 23.93 10.74
CA ALA A 308 -5.95 23.91 10.07
C ALA A 308 -6.15 25.08 9.09
N ASP A 309 -5.50 26.23 9.34
CA ASP A 309 -5.56 27.41 8.48
C ASP A 309 -4.50 27.40 7.36
N THR A 310 -3.86 26.25 7.10
CA THR A 310 -2.92 26.10 6.00
C THR A 310 -3.62 26.36 4.66
N ASN A 311 -3.09 27.28 3.86
CA ASN A 311 -3.67 27.69 2.57
C ASN A 311 -3.36 26.71 1.43
N GLY A 312 -3.63 25.43 1.66
CA GLY A 312 -3.27 24.31 0.78
C GLY A 312 -1.87 23.77 1.04
N THR A 313 -1.66 22.50 0.70
CA THR A 313 -0.36 21.82 0.83
C THR A 313 -0.08 20.93 -0.39
N ASN A 314 1.10 20.34 -0.50
CA ASN A 314 1.42 19.35 -1.51
C ASN A 314 1.65 17.98 -0.87
N LEU A 315 1.01 16.96 -1.43
CA LEU A 315 1.37 15.57 -1.23
C LEU A 315 2.39 15.18 -2.30
N THR A 316 3.60 14.81 -1.88
CA THR A 316 4.72 14.45 -2.75
C THR A 316 4.97 12.95 -2.66
N MET A 317 4.85 12.26 -3.80
CA MET A 317 5.36 10.91 -4.00
C MET A 317 6.83 11.00 -4.44
N GLU A 318 7.76 10.50 -3.62
CA GLU A 318 9.19 10.50 -3.98
C GLU A 318 9.62 9.28 -4.84
N TYR A 319 8.73 8.31 -5.02
CA TYR A 319 9.01 7.09 -5.78
C TYR A 319 9.28 7.38 -7.27
N ARG A 320 10.45 6.95 -7.76
CA ARG A 320 10.94 7.21 -9.14
C ARG A 320 10.86 5.98 -10.06
N GLY A 321 10.34 4.85 -9.59
CA GLY A 321 10.23 3.62 -10.39
C GLY A 321 9.04 3.61 -11.35
N THR A 322 8.57 4.77 -11.82
CA THR A 322 7.38 4.91 -12.67
C THR A 322 7.73 4.99 -14.16
N ALA A 323 6.84 4.49 -15.00
CA ALA A 323 6.97 4.50 -16.46
C ALA A 323 5.86 5.33 -17.12
N LYS A 324 6.07 5.70 -18.39
CA LYS A 324 5.02 6.35 -19.20
C LYS A 324 3.81 5.41 -19.29
N GLY A 325 2.62 5.95 -19.04
CA GLY A 325 1.36 5.21 -19.08
C GLY A 325 0.96 4.60 -17.73
N ASP A 326 1.83 4.61 -16.72
CA ASP A 326 1.40 4.30 -15.35
C ASP A 326 0.41 5.38 -14.89
N GLU A 327 -0.64 5.00 -14.18
CA GLU A 327 -1.59 5.90 -13.54
C GLU A 327 -1.26 5.98 -12.05
N VAL A 328 -1.07 7.20 -11.54
CA VAL A 328 -0.82 7.44 -10.11
C VAL A 328 -2.04 8.14 -9.52
N THR A 329 -2.57 7.58 -8.44
CA THR A 329 -3.73 8.12 -7.71
C THR A 329 -3.31 8.43 -6.28
N TYR A 330 -3.58 9.64 -5.79
CA TYR A 330 -3.43 9.92 -4.36
C TYR A 330 -4.73 9.64 -3.61
N HIS A 331 -4.62 9.28 -2.34
CA HIS A 331 -5.73 9.08 -1.43
C HIS A 331 -5.51 9.94 -0.18
N TRP A 332 -6.38 10.92 0.04
CA TRP A 332 -6.38 11.79 1.21
C TRP A 332 -7.63 11.50 2.04
N ILE A 333 -7.49 10.75 3.12
CA ILE A 333 -8.63 10.32 3.94
C ILE A 333 -8.62 11.11 5.24
N GLY A 334 -9.52 12.10 5.34
CA GLY A 334 -9.76 12.85 6.57
C GLY A 334 -10.84 12.20 7.44
N SER A 335 -10.63 12.15 8.76
CA SER A 335 -11.60 11.57 9.69
C SER A 335 -12.96 12.26 9.68
N ASN A 336 -13.01 13.55 9.35
CA ASN A 336 -14.23 14.35 9.31
C ASN A 336 -14.73 14.58 7.87
N THR A 337 -13.85 14.50 6.87
CA THR A 337 -14.16 14.83 5.47
C THR A 337 -14.32 13.61 4.58
N GLY A 338 -13.92 12.42 5.02
CA GLY A 338 -13.84 11.23 4.18
C GLY A 338 -12.67 11.31 3.19
N GLU A 339 -12.76 10.52 2.13
CA GLU A 339 -11.73 10.42 1.10
C GLU A 339 -11.85 11.54 0.05
N ALA A 340 -10.72 12.15 -0.29
CA ALA A 340 -10.51 12.93 -1.49
C ALA A 340 -9.36 12.29 -2.29
N SER A 341 -9.54 12.15 -3.59
CA SER A 341 -8.56 11.54 -4.48
C SER A 341 -8.57 12.23 -5.85
N ASP A 342 -7.46 12.09 -6.56
CA ASP A 342 -7.32 12.47 -7.97
C ASP A 342 -6.24 11.58 -8.59
N SER A 343 -6.26 11.44 -9.91
CA SER A 343 -5.30 10.60 -10.64
C SER A 343 -4.63 11.33 -11.79
N VAL A 344 -3.45 10.85 -12.18
CA VAL A 344 -2.75 11.30 -13.37
C VAL A 344 -2.08 10.14 -14.09
N ILE A 345 -2.32 10.05 -15.39
CA ILE A 345 -1.60 9.14 -16.27
C ILE A 345 -0.27 9.78 -16.66
N LEU A 346 0.83 9.08 -16.38
CA LEU A 346 2.17 9.61 -16.55
C LEU A 346 2.56 9.70 -18.03
N SER A 347 3.10 10.85 -18.40
CA SER A 347 3.72 11.08 -19.70
C SER A 347 5.21 10.72 -19.66
N SER A 348 5.89 10.80 -20.80
CA SER A 348 7.36 10.69 -20.83
C SER A 348 8.08 11.80 -20.06
N PHE A 349 7.40 12.89 -19.70
CA PHE A 349 7.99 14.00 -18.95
C PHE A 349 7.89 13.82 -17.43
N THR A 350 6.84 13.13 -16.96
CA THR A 350 6.55 12.94 -15.53
C THR A 350 6.99 11.58 -15.01
N ALA A 351 7.08 10.57 -15.88
CA ALA A 351 7.64 9.26 -15.54
C ALA A 351 9.08 9.38 -14.98
N GLY A 352 9.36 8.66 -13.90
CA GLY A 352 10.67 8.66 -13.23
C GLY A 352 10.96 9.87 -12.34
N GLN A 353 10.03 10.81 -12.21
CA GLN A 353 10.17 12.01 -11.36
C GLN A 353 9.29 11.91 -10.11
N PRO A 354 9.63 12.62 -9.02
CA PRO A 354 8.73 12.80 -7.90
C PRO A 354 7.48 13.54 -8.37
N LEU A 355 6.32 13.09 -7.94
CA LEU A 355 5.04 13.63 -8.35
C LEU A 355 4.41 14.39 -7.19
N GLN A 356 3.87 15.57 -7.46
CA GLN A 356 3.24 16.42 -6.46
C GLN A 356 1.76 16.61 -6.80
N PHE A 357 0.90 16.36 -5.82
CA PHE A 357 -0.52 16.64 -5.88
C PHE A 357 -0.86 17.80 -4.95
N PRO A 358 -1.41 18.92 -5.47
CA PRO A 358 -1.85 20.02 -4.63
C PRO A 358 -3.14 19.64 -3.91
N ILE A 359 -3.10 19.69 -2.57
CA ILE A 359 -4.25 19.48 -1.69
C ILE A 359 -4.84 20.84 -1.32
N LYS A 360 -6.14 21.03 -1.62
CA LYS A 360 -6.84 22.30 -1.41
C LYS A 360 -7.00 22.62 0.08
N ALA A 361 -6.89 23.92 0.41
CA ALA A 361 -7.09 24.43 1.78
C ALA A 361 -8.42 24.01 2.41
N GLU A 362 -9.48 23.89 1.60
CA GLU A 362 -10.82 23.49 2.04
C GLU A 362 -10.84 22.08 2.65
N LEU A 363 -10.07 21.14 2.09
CA LEU A 363 -9.96 19.77 2.61
C LEU A 363 -9.21 19.73 3.95
N ILE A 364 -8.27 20.65 4.15
CA ILE A 364 -7.53 20.80 5.40
C ILE A 364 -8.45 21.42 6.44
N LYS A 365 -8.99 22.62 6.18
CA LYS A 365 -9.80 23.35 7.15
C LYS A 365 -11.06 22.60 7.55
N ALA A 366 -11.73 21.92 6.62
CA ALA A 366 -12.91 21.11 6.94
C ALA A 366 -12.59 19.88 7.81
N ASN A 367 -11.33 19.46 7.87
CA ASN A 367 -10.86 18.38 8.73
C ASN A 367 -10.18 18.88 10.01
N GLU A 368 -10.40 20.14 10.41
CA GLU A 368 -9.89 20.71 11.67
C GLU A 368 -10.23 19.82 12.88
N ASP A 369 -9.25 19.66 13.77
CA ASP A 369 -9.24 18.75 14.92
C ASP A 369 -9.34 17.25 14.57
N GLY A 370 -9.42 16.89 13.29
CA GLY A 370 -9.41 15.53 12.78
C GLY A 370 -8.01 15.00 12.48
N THR A 371 -7.97 13.76 11.99
CA THR A 371 -6.74 13.10 11.49
C THR A 371 -6.82 12.92 9.97
N VAL A 372 -5.67 12.86 9.32
CA VAL A 372 -5.53 12.52 7.90
C VAL A 372 -4.67 11.26 7.78
N SER A 373 -5.10 10.35 6.91
CA SER A 373 -4.29 9.27 6.36
C SER A 373 -4.04 9.59 4.88
N ALA A 374 -2.78 9.89 4.54
CA ALA A 374 -2.37 10.25 3.18
C ALA A 374 -1.56 9.11 2.55
N SER A 375 -2.01 8.59 1.42
CA SER A 375 -1.35 7.51 0.69
C SER A 375 -1.48 7.70 -0.82
N TYR A 376 -0.91 6.79 -1.61
CA TYR A 376 -1.06 6.76 -3.06
C TYR A 376 -1.00 5.32 -3.59
N SER A 377 -1.49 5.14 -4.81
CA SER A 377 -1.39 3.91 -5.58
C SER A 377 -0.80 4.18 -6.97
N ILE A 378 -0.12 3.18 -7.52
CA ILE A 378 0.41 3.19 -8.89
C ILE A 378 -0.17 2.00 -9.63
N LYS A 379 -1.04 2.25 -10.61
CA LYS A 379 -1.50 1.27 -11.57
C LYS A 379 -0.59 1.28 -12.78
N ARG A 380 0.12 0.18 -13.01
CA ARG A 380 1.00 0.01 -14.16
C ARG A 380 0.19 0.02 -15.45
N ALA A 381 0.81 0.45 -16.55
CA ALA A 381 0.19 0.35 -17.88
C ALA A 381 -0.21 -1.10 -18.25
N THR A 382 0.42 -2.10 -17.61
CA THR A 382 0.09 -3.53 -17.75
C THR A 382 -1.08 -4.00 -16.89
N GLY A 383 -1.61 -3.14 -16.02
CA GLY A 383 -2.81 -3.38 -15.20
C GLY A 383 -2.56 -3.66 -13.72
N GLU A 384 -1.32 -3.94 -13.29
CA GLU A 384 -1.01 -4.24 -11.88
C GLU A 384 -1.01 -2.97 -11.02
N THR A 385 -1.69 -3.00 -9.88
CA THR A 385 -1.73 -1.88 -8.92
C THR A 385 -0.84 -2.16 -7.72
N SER A 386 0.04 -1.22 -7.38
CA SER A 386 0.85 -1.21 -6.17
C SER A 386 0.41 -0.09 -5.24
N TYR A 387 0.50 -0.30 -3.92
CA TYR A 387 0.03 0.64 -2.90
C TYR A 387 1.16 1.12 -1.99
N SER A 388 1.04 2.37 -1.53
CA SER A 388 1.97 2.96 -0.56
C SER A 388 1.58 2.71 0.88
N ASP A 389 2.58 2.76 1.76
CA ASP A 389 2.35 3.07 3.16
C ASP A 389 1.63 4.43 3.31
N ALA A 390 0.87 4.58 4.40
CA ALA A 390 0.10 5.78 4.67
C ALA A 390 0.81 6.69 5.67
N PHE A 391 0.98 7.96 5.31
CA PHE A 391 1.46 8.99 6.22
C PHE A 391 0.30 9.55 7.04
N GLU A 392 0.30 9.29 8.35
CA GLU A 392 -0.75 9.75 9.27
C GLU A 392 -0.33 11.00 10.07
N PHE A 393 -1.21 12.01 10.13
CA PHE A 393 -1.00 13.23 10.92
C PHE A 393 -2.32 13.89 11.34
N ARG A 394 -2.27 14.86 12.27
CA ARG A 394 -3.44 15.64 12.73
C ARG A 394 -3.60 16.92 11.92
N VAL A 395 -4.83 17.39 11.75
CA VAL A 395 -5.10 18.76 11.30
C VAL A 395 -5.54 19.64 12.46
N GLY A 396 -4.89 20.79 12.65
CA GLY A 396 -5.11 21.71 13.77
C GLY A 396 -3.84 21.93 14.58
N SER A 397 -3.99 22.23 15.87
CA SER A 397 -2.84 22.44 16.76
C SER A 397 -2.08 21.12 16.99
N ALA A 398 -0.75 21.20 16.97
CA ALA A 398 0.10 20.15 17.55
C ALA A 398 -0.28 19.92 19.02
N MET A 399 0.07 18.75 19.58
CA MET A 399 -0.13 18.55 21.02
C MET A 399 0.67 19.62 21.77
N ASP A 400 -0.02 20.38 22.62
CA ASP A 400 0.63 21.35 23.51
C ASP A 400 1.22 20.59 24.71
N LEU A 401 2.50 20.24 24.60
CA LEU A 401 3.23 19.45 25.58
C LEU A 401 4.17 20.35 26.39
N ILE A 402 3.73 20.75 27.58
CA ILE A 402 4.54 21.55 28.51
C ILE A 402 5.71 20.76 29.11
N ALA A 403 6.71 21.45 29.66
CA ALA A 403 7.88 20.81 30.24
C ALA A 403 7.55 19.84 31.39
N PRO A 404 8.34 18.76 31.57
CA PRO A 404 8.21 17.90 32.73
C PRO A 404 8.65 18.61 34.02
N ALA A 405 8.33 18.00 35.18
CA ALA A 405 8.84 18.43 36.48
C ALA A 405 9.70 17.33 37.13
N ILE A 406 10.57 17.69 38.06
CA ILE A 406 11.31 16.75 38.91
C ILE A 406 10.75 16.86 40.32
N MET A 407 10.31 15.75 40.92
CA MET A 407 9.68 15.77 42.26
C MET A 407 10.66 16.23 43.35
N GLU A 408 11.93 15.88 43.23
CA GLU A 408 12.98 16.20 44.18
C GLU A 408 13.61 17.59 43.93
N ALA A 409 13.19 18.30 42.89
CA ALA A 409 13.69 19.63 42.57
C ALA A 409 12.79 20.75 43.13
N SER A 410 13.41 21.90 43.41
CA SER A 410 12.70 23.14 43.69
C SER A 410 12.72 24.01 42.43
N GLY A 411 11.66 23.93 41.64
CA GLY A 411 11.57 24.61 40.34
C GLY A 411 12.59 24.06 39.35
N ASP A 412 13.50 24.90 38.88
CA ASP A 412 14.57 24.57 37.93
C ASP A 412 15.90 24.21 38.62
N THR A 413 15.88 23.93 39.94
CA THR A 413 17.09 23.58 40.70
C THR A 413 16.94 22.28 41.48
N LEU A 414 17.93 21.39 41.35
CA LEU A 414 18.02 20.14 42.10
C LEU A 414 19.19 20.21 43.08
N TYR A 415 18.88 20.17 44.38
CA TYR A 415 19.91 19.90 45.39
C TYR A 415 20.24 18.41 45.38
N PRO A 416 21.50 17.99 45.14
CA PRO A 416 21.83 16.58 44.94
C PRO A 416 21.26 15.65 46.02
N LEU A 417 21.40 16.00 47.31
CA LEU A 417 20.97 15.12 48.39
C LEU A 417 19.45 14.97 48.50
N ALA A 418 18.65 15.81 47.86
CA ALA A 418 17.20 15.61 47.75
C ALA A 418 16.86 14.36 46.92
N ALA A 419 17.71 14.02 45.93
CA ALA A 419 17.56 12.85 45.07
C ALA A 419 18.31 11.61 45.57
N LYS A 420 18.73 11.57 46.85
CA LYS A 420 19.53 10.46 47.40
C LYS A 420 18.78 9.13 47.38
N ASP A 421 17.45 9.18 47.54
CA ASP A 421 16.60 7.98 47.61
C ASP A 421 15.96 7.66 46.25
N ALA A 422 15.46 8.66 45.53
CA ALA A 422 14.88 8.53 44.19
C ALA A 422 15.13 9.79 43.35
N LEU A 423 15.00 9.67 42.02
CA LEU A 423 14.94 10.80 41.10
C LEU A 423 13.76 10.59 40.16
N THR A 424 12.70 11.37 40.37
CA THR A 424 11.39 11.10 39.78
C THR A 424 10.99 12.23 38.85
N VAL A 425 10.83 11.91 37.57
CA VAL A 425 10.28 12.83 36.56
C VAL A 425 8.76 12.70 36.55
N VAL A 426 8.07 13.83 36.53
CA VAL A 426 6.63 13.93 36.34
C VAL A 426 6.36 14.42 34.92
N VAL A 427 5.81 13.54 34.09
CA VAL A 427 5.17 13.88 32.82
C VAL A 427 3.77 14.42 33.15
N PRO A 428 3.48 15.70 32.85
CA PRO A 428 2.20 16.31 33.20
C PRO A 428 1.05 15.73 32.37
N HIS A 429 -0.16 15.94 32.86
CA HIS A 429 -1.34 15.71 32.04
C HIS A 429 -1.41 16.75 30.92
N TYR A 430 -1.51 16.30 29.67
CA TYR A 430 -1.72 17.15 28.51
C TYR A 430 -3.12 16.96 27.94
N ILE A 431 -3.61 18.00 27.26
CA ILE A 431 -4.95 17.99 26.64
C ILE A 431 -4.98 16.92 25.55
N GLY A 432 -6.01 16.08 25.57
CA GLY A 432 -6.16 15.00 24.60
C GLY A 432 -5.27 13.78 24.84
N MET A 433 -4.69 13.63 26.04
CA MET A 433 -3.97 12.42 26.47
C MET A 433 -4.85 11.17 26.34
N GLN A 434 -4.35 10.15 25.66
CA GLN A 434 -5.03 8.87 25.44
C GLN A 434 -4.33 7.75 26.19
N ALA A 435 -5.10 6.73 26.56
CA ALA A 435 -4.57 5.56 27.25
C ALA A 435 -3.55 4.76 26.42
N THR A 436 -3.68 4.83 25.10
CA THR A 436 -2.84 4.15 24.11
C THR A 436 -1.60 4.92 23.72
N ASP A 437 -1.46 6.19 24.15
CA ASP A 437 -0.24 6.94 23.91
C ASP A 437 0.95 6.23 24.53
N MET A 438 2.09 6.26 23.86
CA MET A 438 3.35 5.83 24.41
C MET A 438 4.27 7.02 24.65
N TYR A 439 5.20 6.91 25.60
CA TYR A 439 6.09 8.00 25.95
C TYR A 439 7.49 7.53 26.38
N THR A 440 8.48 8.37 26.12
CA THR A 440 9.85 8.28 26.65
C THR A 440 10.16 9.55 27.44
N VAL A 441 11.11 9.47 28.37
CA VAL A 441 11.67 10.63 29.06
C VAL A 441 13.17 10.65 28.84
N THR A 442 13.69 11.81 28.50
CA THR A 442 15.12 12.04 28.29
C THR A 442 15.65 13.04 29.29
N TRP A 443 16.70 12.63 30.00
CA TRP A 443 17.60 13.49 30.75
C TRP A 443 18.86 13.69 29.91
N ASP A 444 19.00 14.88 29.34
CA ASP A 444 20.09 15.26 28.45
C ASP A 444 21.09 16.15 29.22
N GLY A 445 22.18 15.52 29.65
CA GLY A 445 23.25 16.13 30.43
C GLY A 445 24.63 15.92 29.80
N THR A 446 25.64 15.68 30.62
CA THR A 446 27.02 15.40 30.18
C THR A 446 27.02 14.18 29.25
N PRO A 447 27.65 14.26 28.06
CA PRO A 447 27.74 13.15 27.13
C PRO A 447 28.20 11.83 27.77
N ASP A 448 27.75 10.72 27.19
CA ASP A 448 27.96 9.35 27.65
C ASP A 448 27.28 9.01 28.98
N ARG A 449 27.88 9.39 30.10
CA ARG A 449 27.47 8.87 31.43
C ARG A 449 26.42 9.73 32.13
N GLY A 450 26.30 11.00 31.75
CA GLY A 450 25.38 11.95 32.36
C GLY A 450 24.03 12.09 31.66
N SER A 451 23.84 11.42 30.52
CA SER A 451 22.58 11.42 29.77
C SER A 451 21.91 10.05 29.82
N GLN A 452 20.58 10.03 29.84
CA GLN A 452 19.79 8.81 29.80
C GLN A 452 18.41 9.05 29.16
N THR A 453 17.93 8.05 28.43
CA THR A 453 16.57 8.02 27.90
C THR A 453 15.90 6.74 28.38
N THR A 454 14.68 6.85 28.87
CA THR A 454 13.91 5.70 29.34
C THR A 454 13.43 4.86 28.17
N ILE A 455 13.22 3.56 28.41
CA ILE A 455 12.48 2.74 27.45
C ILE A 455 11.07 3.32 27.20
N LEU A 456 10.51 3.00 26.04
CA LEU A 456 9.16 3.38 25.65
C LEU A 456 8.12 2.77 26.60
N ARG A 457 7.18 3.56 27.10
CA ARG A 457 6.12 3.15 28.04
C ARG A 457 4.74 3.56 27.54
N THR A 458 3.71 2.80 27.86
CA THR A 458 2.32 3.18 27.58
C THR A 458 1.75 4.07 28.70
N VAL A 459 0.95 5.09 28.36
CA VAL A 459 0.26 5.96 29.33
C VAL A 459 -0.69 5.16 30.21
N GLY A 460 -1.53 4.28 29.64
CA GLY A 460 -2.51 3.51 30.40
C GLY A 460 -3.60 4.41 30.99
N THR A 461 -3.74 4.47 32.32
CA THR A 461 -4.74 5.37 32.93
C THR A 461 -4.45 6.84 32.61
N VAL A 462 -5.39 7.58 32.03
CA VAL A 462 -5.18 9.01 31.70
C VAL A 462 -4.90 9.84 32.96
N GLY A 463 -3.84 10.65 32.92
CA GLY A 463 -3.39 11.50 34.02
C GLY A 463 -1.86 11.65 34.04
N PRO A 464 -1.31 12.48 34.96
CA PRO A 464 0.14 12.65 35.09
C PRO A 464 0.86 11.32 35.31
N LYS A 465 2.09 11.20 34.80
CA LYS A 465 2.92 9.99 34.94
C LYS A 465 4.22 10.28 35.66
N THR A 466 4.57 9.40 36.59
CA THR A 466 5.84 9.44 37.29
C THR A 466 6.76 8.34 36.75
N ILE A 467 8.02 8.69 36.50
CA ILE A 467 9.04 7.75 36.08
C ILE A 467 10.32 7.99 36.88
N GLU A 468 10.86 6.92 37.45
CA GLU A 468 12.13 6.98 38.18
C GLU A 468 13.29 6.83 37.18
N LEU A 469 14.28 7.72 37.30
CA LEU A 469 15.52 7.71 36.52
C LEU A 469 16.68 7.12 37.32
N ASN A 470 17.76 6.76 36.64
CA ASN A 470 19.00 6.43 37.31
C ASN A 470 19.62 7.69 37.94
N LYS A 471 19.37 7.87 39.24
CA LYS A 471 19.83 9.02 40.03
C LYS A 471 21.35 9.19 40.05
N THR A 472 22.11 8.10 40.09
CA THR A 472 23.58 8.18 40.12
C THR A 472 24.13 8.75 38.82
N SER A 473 23.62 8.27 37.68
CA SER A 473 23.98 8.81 36.37
C SER A 473 23.57 10.28 36.22
N ALA A 474 22.31 10.60 36.57
CA ALA A 474 21.75 11.94 36.42
C ALA A 474 22.41 12.98 37.34
N VAL A 475 22.75 12.63 38.58
CA VAL A 475 23.24 13.61 39.57
C VAL A 475 24.76 13.68 39.58
N ALA A 476 25.47 12.55 39.67
CA ALA A 476 26.93 12.58 39.87
C ALA A 476 27.67 13.16 38.66
N TYR A 477 27.30 12.72 37.45
CA TYR A 477 27.97 13.16 36.21
C TYR A 477 27.51 14.53 35.70
N ASN A 478 26.48 15.12 36.32
CA ASN A 478 26.02 16.47 36.03
C ASN A 478 26.24 17.42 37.22
N TYR A 479 27.08 17.04 38.19
CA TYR A 479 27.29 17.79 39.41
C TYR A 479 27.76 19.23 39.13
N GLY A 480 26.98 20.22 39.58
CA GLY A 480 27.26 21.64 39.32
C GLY A 480 26.95 22.11 37.89
N GLN A 481 26.31 21.28 37.06
CA GLN A 481 26.02 21.57 35.65
C GLN A 481 24.53 21.84 35.39
N LYS A 482 24.23 22.33 34.19
CA LYS A 482 22.87 22.45 33.66
C LYS A 482 22.55 21.27 32.74
N VAL A 483 21.33 20.77 32.83
CA VAL A 483 20.80 19.66 32.02
C VAL A 483 19.44 20.04 31.45
N ARG A 484 19.02 19.33 30.40
CA ARG A 484 17.67 19.45 29.84
C ARG A 484 16.89 18.17 30.12
N VAL A 485 15.66 18.31 30.59
CA VAL A 485 14.75 17.17 30.78
C VAL A 485 13.50 17.40 29.94
N TYR A 486 13.16 16.44 29.09
CA TYR A 486 11.97 16.51 28.22
C TYR A 486 11.39 15.10 28.03
N TYR A 487 10.18 15.03 27.50
CA TYR A 487 9.52 13.77 27.15
C TYR A 487 9.00 13.82 25.72
N GLU A 488 8.80 12.65 25.14
CA GLU A 488 8.25 12.51 23.79
C GLU A 488 7.03 11.62 23.85
N ILE A 489 5.96 12.04 23.18
CA ILE A 489 4.73 11.27 23.03
C ILE A 489 4.72 10.64 21.65
N TYR A 490 4.48 9.34 21.61
CA TYR A 490 4.30 8.54 20.41
C TYR A 490 2.84 8.13 20.34
N ARG A 491 2.14 8.62 19.31
CA ARG A 491 0.76 8.25 18.99
C ARG A 491 0.74 7.74 17.56
N LYS A 492 0.54 6.42 17.42
CA LYS A 492 0.69 5.72 16.13
C LYS A 492 2.06 6.04 15.50
N ASN A 493 2.09 6.60 14.28
CA ASN A 493 3.32 6.96 13.56
C ASN A 493 3.80 8.40 13.82
N THR A 494 3.13 9.13 14.73
CA THR A 494 3.50 10.50 15.09
C THR A 494 4.29 10.54 16.39
N GLN A 495 5.40 11.28 16.37
CA GLN A 495 6.18 11.65 17.55
C GLN A 495 6.06 13.17 17.78
N THR A 496 5.76 13.57 19.03
CA THR A 496 5.72 14.97 19.45
C THR A 496 6.58 15.16 20.70
N THR A 497 7.53 16.08 20.64
CA THR A 497 8.45 16.38 21.75
C THR A 497 7.91 17.49 22.63
N SER A 498 8.05 17.37 23.95
CA SER A 498 7.65 18.40 24.90
C SER A 498 8.60 19.60 24.92
N GLU A 499 8.16 20.69 25.53
CA GLU A 499 9.10 21.70 26.03
C GLU A 499 10.13 21.06 26.99
N SER A 500 11.31 21.68 27.11
CA SER A 500 12.39 21.20 27.97
C SER A 500 12.43 21.94 29.31
N LEU A 501 12.50 21.19 30.40
CA LEU A 501 12.93 21.71 31.70
C LEU A 501 14.45 21.90 31.70
N ASN A 502 14.90 23.15 31.81
CA ASN A 502 16.32 23.48 31.96
C ASN A 502 16.70 23.45 33.44
N LEU A 503 17.18 22.30 33.92
CA LEU A 503 17.46 22.06 35.33
C LEU A 503 18.93 22.32 35.68
N THR A 504 19.20 22.97 36.81
CA THR A 504 20.55 23.11 37.38
C THR A 504 20.76 22.11 38.52
N VAL A 505 21.73 21.20 38.37
CA VAL A 505 22.17 20.31 39.45
C VAL A 505 23.16 21.08 40.31
N GLN A 506 22.78 21.36 41.56
CA GLN A 506 23.59 22.19 42.45
C GLN A 506 24.83 21.45 42.98
N LYS A 507 25.72 22.20 43.64
CA LYS A 507 26.81 21.63 44.43
C LYS A 507 26.34 21.35 45.86
N ILE A 508 26.82 20.25 46.44
CA ILE A 508 26.64 19.94 47.87
C ILE A 508 27.49 20.92 48.68
N THR A 509 26.93 21.41 49.78
CA THR A 509 27.67 22.31 50.69
C THR A 509 28.73 21.53 51.45
N ASN A 510 29.95 22.08 51.58
CA ASN A 510 31.00 21.47 52.39
C ASN A 510 30.54 21.31 53.84
N GLY A 511 30.76 20.11 54.40
CA GLY A 511 30.35 19.75 55.75
C GLY A 511 28.85 19.48 55.91
N ASP A 512 28.10 19.23 54.82
CA ASP A 512 26.69 18.85 54.91
C ASP A 512 26.51 17.63 55.83
N VAL A 513 25.67 17.79 56.85
CA VAL A 513 25.45 16.82 57.92
C VAL A 513 24.82 15.51 57.45
N GLN A 514 24.27 15.46 56.24
CA GLN A 514 23.73 14.25 55.63
C GLN A 514 24.81 13.37 54.99
N LEU A 515 26.03 13.88 54.83
CA LEU A 515 27.19 13.09 54.41
C LEU A 515 27.84 12.40 55.63
N PRO A 516 28.42 11.20 55.44
CA PRO A 516 29.05 10.47 56.53
C PRO A 516 30.33 11.16 57.04
N SER A 517 30.62 11.06 58.33
CA SER A 517 31.91 11.49 58.88
C SER A 517 32.92 10.34 58.86
N PRO A 518 34.23 10.61 58.66
CA PRO A 518 35.27 9.62 58.89
C PRO A 518 35.36 9.27 60.38
N ILE A 519 35.46 7.98 60.72
CA ILE A 519 35.52 7.49 62.10
C ILE A 519 36.69 6.50 62.23
N ILE A 520 37.47 6.62 63.30
CA ILE A 520 38.45 5.59 63.67
C ILE A 520 37.70 4.53 64.46
N ASP A 521 37.82 3.26 64.07
CA ASP A 521 37.07 2.16 64.66
C ASP A 521 37.20 2.13 66.19
N GLY A 522 36.07 1.92 66.87
CA GLY A 522 35.98 1.93 68.33
C GLY A 522 36.06 3.31 68.98
N ASN A 523 36.27 4.40 68.22
CA ASN A 523 36.47 5.76 68.75
C ASN A 523 35.34 6.71 68.33
N LEU A 524 34.15 6.49 68.89
CA LEU A 524 32.94 7.29 68.60
C LEU A 524 32.90 8.62 69.37
N GLY A 525 33.67 8.76 70.45
CA GLY A 525 33.78 10.00 71.23
C GLY A 525 34.73 11.04 70.63
N SER A 526 34.88 12.17 71.33
CA SER A 526 35.79 13.25 70.98
C SER A 526 37.22 13.06 71.50
N GLU A 527 37.47 12.07 72.35
CA GLU A 527 38.81 11.72 72.81
C GLU A 527 39.33 10.51 72.02
N LEU A 528 40.60 10.56 71.60
CA LEU A 528 41.30 9.45 70.94
C LEU A 528 42.49 9.01 71.79
N ASP A 529 42.36 7.87 72.47
CA ASP A 529 43.48 7.27 73.23
C ASP A 529 44.44 6.56 72.27
N VAL A 530 45.54 7.22 71.96
CA VAL A 530 46.50 6.72 70.98
C VAL A 530 47.41 5.63 71.55
N THR A 531 47.50 5.46 72.86
CA THR A 531 48.42 4.49 73.48
C THR A 531 48.05 3.05 73.18
N ASN A 532 46.75 2.79 73.16
CA ASN A 532 46.18 1.46 72.99
C ASN A 532 45.72 1.19 71.56
N LEU A 533 45.88 2.14 70.63
CA LEU A 533 45.53 1.93 69.21
C LEU A 533 46.37 0.78 68.62
N PRO A 534 45.74 -0.31 68.16
CA PRO A 534 46.42 -1.34 67.38
C PRO A 534 47.13 -0.74 66.15
N PRO A 535 48.28 -1.31 65.72
CA PRO A 535 48.97 -0.86 64.51
C PRO A 535 48.13 -0.87 63.22
N MET A 536 47.07 -1.70 63.18
CA MET A 536 46.11 -1.81 62.08
C MET A 536 44.72 -1.28 62.49
N SER A 537 44.67 -0.21 63.29
CA SER A 537 43.39 0.44 63.58
C SER A 537 42.84 1.05 62.29
N GLU A 538 41.60 0.73 61.95
CA GLU A 538 41.00 1.17 60.70
C GLU A 538 40.20 2.47 60.89
N LEU A 539 40.20 3.28 59.84
CA LEU A 539 39.30 4.40 59.64
C LEU A 539 38.23 3.96 58.63
N ARG A 540 36.97 4.24 58.95
CA ARG A 540 35.82 4.00 58.08
C ARG A 540 35.14 5.30 57.69
N VAL A 541 34.74 5.38 56.43
CA VAL A 541 33.72 6.31 55.95
C VAL A 541 32.61 5.47 55.36
N ALA A 542 31.39 5.59 55.88
CA ALA A 542 30.26 4.87 55.31
C ALA A 542 29.99 5.31 53.86
N GLY A 543 29.27 4.48 53.08
CA GLY A 543 28.84 4.84 51.75
C GLY A 543 28.04 6.16 51.74
N TRP A 544 28.24 6.96 50.70
CA TRP A 544 27.60 8.26 50.54
C TRP A 544 26.65 8.29 49.34
N PRO A 545 25.69 9.23 49.31
CA PRO A 545 24.80 9.40 48.17
C PRO A 545 25.57 9.58 46.85
N PHE A 546 25.15 8.85 45.83
CA PHE A 546 25.73 8.84 44.48
C PHE A 546 27.19 8.37 44.41
N ILE A 547 27.65 7.57 45.38
CA ILE A 547 28.92 6.86 45.29
C ILE A 547 28.96 6.03 44.00
N THR A 548 29.99 6.24 43.19
CA THR A 548 30.13 5.57 41.89
C THR A 548 31.59 5.55 41.45
N HIS A 549 31.88 4.66 40.50
CA HIS A 549 33.18 4.58 39.83
C HIS A 549 33.57 5.94 39.26
N MET A 550 34.88 6.21 39.23
CA MET A 550 35.52 7.46 38.80
C MET A 550 35.57 8.58 39.83
N GLN A 551 34.77 8.52 40.89
CA GLN A 551 34.93 9.49 41.98
C GLN A 551 36.34 9.38 42.57
N ARG A 552 36.90 10.53 42.93
CA ARG A 552 38.24 10.62 43.51
C ARG A 552 38.14 11.11 44.94
N MET A 553 38.99 10.56 45.79
CA MET A 553 38.95 10.81 47.22
C MET A 553 40.28 11.34 47.75
N TRP A 554 40.15 12.12 48.81
CA TRP A 554 41.25 12.67 49.59
C TRP A 554 40.98 12.39 51.06
N LEU A 555 42.04 12.02 51.79
CA LEU A 555 41.97 11.79 53.23
C LEU A 555 43.22 12.35 53.88
N HIS A 556 43.02 13.38 54.69
CA HIS A 556 44.08 14.16 55.30
C HIS A 556 43.92 14.21 56.81
N TYR A 557 45.05 14.13 57.49
CA TYR A 557 45.16 14.26 58.94
C TYR A 557 45.96 15.51 59.27
N TYR A 558 45.34 16.42 60.02
CA TYR A 558 45.91 17.69 60.45
C TYR A 558 45.99 17.73 61.97
N GLU A 559 46.97 18.46 62.48
CA GLU A 559 46.81 19.12 63.77
C GLU A 559 45.95 20.36 63.50
N GLU A 560 44.85 20.56 64.23
CA GLU A 560 43.72 21.44 63.85
C GLU A 560 44.15 22.85 63.40
N ASP A 561 45.16 23.42 64.05
CA ASP A 561 45.68 24.77 63.79
C ASP A 561 46.67 24.85 62.61
N ASN A 562 46.99 23.72 61.96
CA ASN A 562 47.94 23.64 60.85
C ASN A 562 47.22 23.45 59.50
N ALA A 563 47.62 24.24 58.51
CA ALA A 563 47.09 24.18 57.15
C ALA A 563 47.66 23.01 56.33
N THR A 564 48.80 22.45 56.74
CA THR A 564 49.43 21.32 56.05
C THR A 564 49.17 20.01 56.80
N PRO A 565 48.71 18.94 56.14
CA PRO A 565 48.47 17.67 56.82
C PRO A 565 49.80 17.00 57.19
N PHE A 566 49.89 16.43 58.39
CA PHE A 566 51.05 15.61 58.78
C PHE A 566 51.00 14.19 58.16
N HIS A 567 49.83 13.79 57.66
CA HIS A 567 49.65 12.58 56.86
C HIS A 567 48.52 12.74 55.85
N THR A 568 48.81 12.30 54.62
CA THR A 568 47.84 12.11 53.54
C THR A 568 47.76 10.64 53.24
N HIS A 569 46.56 10.08 53.32
CA HIS A 569 46.31 8.68 53.03
C HIS A 569 45.84 8.50 51.59
N TYR A 570 44.77 9.21 51.21
CA TYR A 570 44.32 9.29 49.82
C TYR A 570 44.67 10.66 49.25
N ASN A 571 45.10 10.70 47.99
CA ASN A 571 45.45 11.92 47.28
C ASN A 571 44.98 11.83 45.83
N GLY A 572 43.75 12.27 45.58
CA GLY A 572 43.08 12.10 44.28
C GLY A 572 42.92 10.62 43.90
N THR A 573 42.87 9.73 44.90
CA THR A 573 42.77 8.29 44.69
C THR A 573 41.42 7.97 44.11
N GLN A 574 41.38 7.23 42.99
CA GLN A 574 40.13 6.84 42.37
C GLN A 574 39.47 5.69 43.14
N LEU A 575 38.16 5.79 43.34
CA LEU A 575 37.37 4.77 44.04
C LEU A 575 37.35 3.45 43.25
N SER A 576 37.55 2.32 43.95
CA SER A 576 37.53 0.98 43.37
C SER A 576 36.18 0.28 43.52
N ASP A 577 35.93 -0.76 42.73
CA ASP A 577 34.64 -1.47 42.68
C ASP A 577 34.24 -2.11 44.03
N GLY A 578 35.22 -2.42 44.88
CA GLY A 578 34.99 -3.00 46.21
C GLY A 578 34.61 -1.99 47.30
N GLU A 579 34.59 -0.68 46.98
CA GLU A 579 34.44 0.41 47.96
C GLU A 579 33.10 1.16 47.80
N LEU A 580 32.15 0.62 47.05
CA LEU A 580 30.86 1.28 46.79
C LEU A 580 29.92 1.33 48.01
N ASP A 581 30.19 0.54 49.05
CA ASP A 581 29.47 0.61 50.34
C ASP A 581 30.16 1.55 51.36
N GLY A 582 31.22 2.23 50.94
CA GLY A 582 32.08 3.06 51.78
C GLY A 582 33.54 2.61 51.72
N VAL A 583 34.42 3.42 52.30
CA VAL A 583 35.87 3.19 52.30
C VAL A 583 36.37 2.83 53.69
N GLN A 584 37.27 1.86 53.73
CA GLN A 584 37.93 1.39 54.94
C GLN A 584 39.44 1.36 54.71
N THR A 585 40.19 1.99 55.61
CA THR A 585 41.64 2.04 55.47
C THR A 585 42.37 2.09 56.80
N ASN A 586 43.64 1.68 56.82
CA ASN A 586 44.48 1.79 58.00
C ASN A 586 44.74 3.26 58.37
N THR A 587 44.58 3.57 59.65
CA THR A 587 45.03 4.84 60.22
C THR A 587 46.57 4.91 60.25
N PRO A 588 47.18 6.11 60.25
CA PRO A 588 48.62 6.27 60.40
C PRO A 588 49.04 6.09 61.87
N GLY A 589 48.81 4.89 62.44
CA GLY A 589 48.91 4.62 63.88
C GLY A 589 50.22 5.09 64.53
N SER A 590 51.38 4.84 63.89
CA SER A 590 52.68 5.31 64.41
C SER A 590 52.80 6.84 64.44
N LYS A 591 52.21 7.55 63.47
CA LYS A 591 52.19 9.03 63.46
C LYS A 591 51.21 9.57 64.49
N LEU A 592 50.05 8.92 64.65
CA LEU A 592 49.08 9.30 65.69
C LEU A 592 49.66 9.15 67.10
N LYS A 593 50.44 8.08 67.36
CA LYS A 593 51.14 7.87 68.64
C LYS A 593 52.24 8.89 68.94
N ALA A 594 52.75 9.57 67.91
CA ALA A 594 53.75 10.62 68.06
C ALA A 594 53.15 12.00 68.39
N LEU A 595 51.82 12.15 68.33
CA LEU A 595 51.15 13.39 68.71
C LEU A 595 51.18 13.58 70.23
N ALA A 596 51.35 14.83 70.66
CA ALA A 596 51.36 15.19 72.07
C ALA A 596 49.97 15.03 72.71
N ASN A 597 49.94 14.86 74.04
CA ASN A 597 48.70 14.88 74.79
C ASN A 597 47.94 16.20 74.60
N GLY A 598 46.63 16.15 74.36
CA GLY A 598 45.79 17.32 74.15
C GLY A 598 45.86 17.90 72.73
N THR A 599 46.69 17.36 71.83
CA THR A 599 46.69 17.77 70.41
C THR A 599 45.28 17.59 69.84
N LYS A 600 44.78 18.61 69.16
CA LYS A 600 43.51 18.52 68.43
C LYS A 600 43.76 17.93 67.05
N LEU A 601 43.34 16.70 66.86
CA LEU A 601 43.45 15.99 65.59
C LEU A 601 42.21 16.26 64.75
N ARG A 602 42.42 16.76 63.54
CA ARG A 602 41.38 17.01 62.54
C ARG A 602 41.55 16.04 61.37
N VAL A 603 40.56 15.20 61.13
CA VAL A 603 40.53 14.24 60.02
C VAL A 603 39.52 14.71 58.98
N GLU A 604 40.02 15.00 57.78
CA GLU A 604 39.25 15.57 56.67
C GLU A 604 39.18 14.54 55.54
N PHE A 605 37.96 14.22 55.13
CA PHE A 605 37.68 13.38 53.97
C PHE A 605 36.98 14.22 52.90
N LYS A 606 37.44 14.13 51.66
CA LYS A 606 36.82 14.80 50.52
C LYS A 606 36.57 13.84 49.37
N VAL A 607 35.52 14.10 48.61
CA VAL A 607 35.19 13.36 47.39
C VAL A 607 34.86 14.33 46.26
N SER A 608 35.48 14.14 45.11
CA SER A 608 35.01 14.72 43.86
C SER A 608 33.86 13.86 43.33
N ILE A 609 32.66 14.44 43.33
CA ILE A 609 31.43 13.76 42.93
C ILE A 609 31.40 13.48 41.41
N ASP A 610 32.00 14.37 40.63
CA ASP A 610 32.13 14.33 39.16
C ASP A 610 33.37 13.57 38.66
N GLY A 611 34.29 13.17 39.55
CA GLY A 611 35.53 12.46 39.22
C GLY A 611 36.71 13.36 38.80
N SER A 612 36.58 14.67 38.94
CA SER A 612 37.66 15.67 38.83
C SER A 612 38.90 15.28 39.63
N THR A 613 40.08 15.56 39.06
CA THR A 613 41.38 15.41 39.74
C THR A 613 41.75 16.61 40.60
N ASP A 614 40.98 17.70 40.55
CA ASP A 614 41.23 18.93 41.31
C ASP A 614 40.53 18.87 42.68
N GLU A 615 41.33 18.72 43.74
CA GLU A 615 40.85 18.67 45.13
C GLU A 615 40.03 19.91 45.52
N SER A 616 40.33 21.08 44.94
CA SER A 616 39.61 22.33 45.28
C SER A 616 38.13 22.30 44.88
N THR A 617 37.78 21.38 43.96
CA THR A 617 36.40 21.15 43.50
C THR A 617 35.68 20.04 44.28
N ALA A 618 36.40 19.30 45.13
CA ALA A 618 35.88 18.19 45.89
C ALA A 618 35.00 18.66 47.06
N VAL A 619 33.96 17.88 47.35
CA VAL A 619 33.08 18.10 48.49
C VAL A 619 33.78 17.62 49.74
N THR A 620 33.93 18.51 50.72
CA THR A 620 34.43 18.16 52.05
C THR A 620 33.29 17.58 52.87
N PHE A 621 33.50 16.37 53.39
CA PHE A 621 32.53 15.70 54.25
C PHE A 621 32.62 16.29 55.66
N PRO A 622 31.62 16.07 56.54
CA PRO A 622 31.69 16.51 57.93
C PRO A 622 32.99 16.06 58.59
N VAL A 623 33.79 17.04 59.02
CA VAL A 623 35.13 16.83 59.56
C VAL A 623 35.07 16.15 60.91
N ARG A 624 35.98 15.20 61.15
CA ARG A 624 36.08 14.51 62.44
C ARG A 624 37.20 15.12 63.28
N ASN A 625 36.85 15.60 64.47
CA ASN A 625 37.80 16.16 65.43
C ASN A 625 37.97 15.24 66.65
N TYR A 626 39.21 15.03 67.07
CA TYR A 626 39.57 14.32 68.30
C TYR A 626 40.53 15.16 69.15
N ILE A 627 40.48 14.96 70.46
CA ILE A 627 41.52 15.38 71.41
C ILE A 627 42.37 14.15 71.69
N VAL A 628 43.66 14.22 71.34
CA VAL A 628 44.60 13.12 71.55
C VAL A 628 44.85 12.93 73.04
N LYS A 629 44.75 11.69 73.50
CA LYS A 629 45.16 11.28 74.84
C LYS A 629 46.42 10.43 74.76
N ASN A 630 47.51 10.95 75.30
CA ASN A 630 48.83 10.32 75.32
C ASN A 630 49.50 10.61 76.70
N PRO A 631 49.91 9.62 77.50
CA PRO A 631 50.41 9.82 78.86
C PRO A 631 51.90 10.24 78.93
N VAL A 632 52.51 10.68 77.82
CA VAL A 632 53.91 11.11 77.77
C VAL A 632 54.01 12.56 77.31
#